data_AF-A0A2K8L307-F1
#
_entry.id   AF-A0A2K8L307-F1
#
_cell.length_a   1.000
_cell.length_b   1.000
_cell.length_c   1.000
_cell.angle_alpha   90.00
_cell.angle_beta   90.00
_cell.angle_gamma   90.00
#
_symmetry.space_group_name_H-M   'P 1'
#
loop_
_entity.id
_entity.type
_entity.pdbx_description
1 polymer ?
#
loop_
_entity_poly.entity_id
_entity_poly.type
_entity_poly.pdbx_seq_one_letter_code
_entity_poly.pdbx_strand_id
1 'polypeptide(L)'
;MKPYIFGIVVLTYLLIPEVGHASSDGATFESLYKTSSHIGWIAAATLAAIAGAVIFFTGGTASPVVIGIGSWVGGMMGFSGIAATNAGLALLGGGSMASGGLGMLGGTALIVASLTFSTDIVMDYTVGRAINAYEYSNLIERSKGMTTLPPPKNKSGSETYKNALLVLDNLDNKKAIQDNENQAILKVAIQQLKDTAPSTDPDEQIKEETLLALLLFTTNDYKVAKDKAWLAIQSARKAELKRTLPAFIYATSSLYDEQINVEDITNNYFGYSVLAEPENPIIPMLFSIYLDRLMLRVDNDSSDAPHDEELARVFSIMLNPNIESFQLSNYTIILVKYFTRIKIEQQKISGLTNTVDAAIKGSTKTLLSVQNSLMIYDKLLDNTLDVIEHLITSDTYYSLEDKQKISELNTLFVGYARDRARLGGLVDQLKSYQLNLNSNLTASHHAQSGENKSNSVIMYSLLFIFGLIVLLLVKRANKRKASSGVPIE
;
A
#
# COMPACT_ATOMS: atom_id res chain seq x y z
N MET A 1 -21.19 57.72 -24.65
CA MET A 1 -21.37 56.53 -25.51
C MET A 1 -22.78 56.01 -25.32
N LYS A 2 -23.54 55.76 -26.40
CA LYS A 2 -24.99 55.52 -26.33
C LYS A 2 -25.32 54.09 -25.82
N PRO A 3 -26.40 53.92 -25.04
CA PRO A 3 -26.81 52.63 -24.42
C PRO A 3 -27.17 51.52 -25.42
N TYR A 4 -27.32 51.87 -26.71
CA TYR A 4 -27.63 50.90 -27.77
C TYR A 4 -26.43 50.03 -28.17
N ILE A 5 -25.19 50.44 -27.89
CA ILE A 5 -23.99 49.63 -28.20
C ILE A 5 -23.83 48.49 -27.19
N PHE A 6 -24.22 48.68 -25.94
CA PHE A 6 -24.18 47.63 -24.91
C PHE A 6 -25.24 46.54 -25.16
N GLY A 7 -26.43 46.94 -25.66
CA GLY A 7 -27.48 45.99 -26.04
C GLY A 7 -27.09 45.08 -27.21
N ILE A 8 -26.35 45.59 -28.20
CA ILE A 8 -25.95 44.80 -29.37
C ILE A 8 -24.85 43.78 -29.00
N VAL A 9 -23.92 44.11 -28.09
CA VAL A 9 -22.87 43.19 -27.63
C VAL A 9 -23.43 42.06 -26.76
N VAL A 10 -24.45 42.35 -25.93
CA VAL A 10 -25.13 41.33 -25.11
C VAL A 10 -26.03 40.44 -25.97
N LEU A 11 -26.67 40.98 -27.01
CA LEU A 11 -27.53 40.20 -27.91
C LEU A 11 -26.72 39.33 -28.90
N THR A 12 -25.49 39.71 -29.26
CA THR A 12 -24.61 38.84 -30.06
C THR A 12 -24.00 37.69 -29.26
N TYR A 13 -23.80 37.85 -27.94
CA TYR A 13 -23.41 36.74 -27.06
C TYR A 13 -24.55 35.72 -26.83
N LEU A 14 -25.81 36.16 -26.93
CA LEU A 14 -27.00 35.31 -26.78
C LEU A 14 -27.44 34.60 -28.07
N LEU A 15 -26.86 34.96 -29.22
CA LEU A 15 -27.22 34.43 -30.54
C LEU A 15 -26.04 33.78 -31.27
N ILE A 16 -24.93 33.50 -30.59
CA ILE A 16 -24.06 32.41 -31.02
C ILE A 16 -24.91 31.17 -30.75
N PRO A 17 -25.38 30.43 -31.77
CA PRO A 17 -25.84 29.08 -31.49
C PRO A 17 -24.67 28.45 -30.76
N GLU A 18 -24.87 27.98 -29.54
CA GLU A 18 -23.97 26.96 -29.00
C GLU A 18 -23.95 25.89 -30.09
N VAL A 19 -22.93 25.95 -30.95
CA VAL A 19 -22.43 24.79 -31.65
C VAL A 19 -21.74 24.02 -30.54
N GLY A 20 -22.56 23.54 -29.60
CA GLY A 20 -22.27 22.36 -28.84
C GLY A 20 -22.04 21.32 -29.92
N HIS A 21 -20.76 21.14 -30.27
CA HIS A 21 -20.24 19.81 -30.13
C HIS A 21 -20.69 19.36 -28.74
N ALA A 22 -21.85 18.69 -28.70
CA ALA A 22 -22.08 17.72 -27.66
C ALA A 22 -20.87 16.79 -27.78
N SER A 23 -19.80 17.10 -27.04
CA SER A 23 -18.67 16.21 -26.91
C SER A 23 -19.28 14.96 -26.33
N SER A 24 -19.47 13.98 -27.19
CA SER A 24 -19.79 12.60 -26.86
C SER A 24 -18.60 12.07 -26.08
N ASP A 25 -18.50 12.47 -24.80
CA ASP A 25 -17.37 12.21 -23.93
C ASP A 25 -17.38 10.75 -23.45
N GLY A 26 -17.58 9.77 -24.34
CA GLY A 26 -17.83 8.35 -24.03
C GLY A 26 -16.77 7.64 -23.15
N ALA A 27 -15.62 8.27 -22.92
CA ALA A 27 -14.53 7.76 -22.07
C ALA A 27 -14.24 8.62 -20.82
N THR A 28 -15.15 9.48 -20.38
CA THR A 28 -14.96 10.28 -19.16
C THR A 28 -15.68 9.71 -17.94
N PHE A 29 -15.25 10.11 -16.75
CA PHE A 29 -16.00 9.82 -15.54
C PHE A 29 -17.37 10.52 -15.58
N GLU A 30 -17.39 11.77 -16.02
CA GLU A 30 -18.62 12.51 -16.29
C GLU A 30 -19.58 11.70 -17.17
N SER A 31 -19.15 11.14 -18.30
CA SER A 31 -20.11 10.45 -19.17
C SER A 31 -20.60 9.12 -18.63
N LEU A 32 -19.86 8.41 -17.78
CA LEU A 32 -20.33 7.16 -17.19
C LEU A 32 -21.11 7.36 -15.86
N TYR A 33 -20.88 8.47 -15.15
CA TYR A 33 -21.44 8.71 -13.82
C TYR A 33 -22.41 9.91 -13.70
N LYS A 34 -22.45 10.84 -14.66
CA LYS A 34 -23.29 12.04 -14.56
C LYS A 34 -24.72 11.77 -15.03
N THR A 35 -25.62 11.57 -14.07
CA THR A 35 -27.08 11.72 -14.25
C THR A 35 -27.85 12.03 -12.96
N SER A 36 -27.22 12.42 -11.85
CA SER A 36 -27.94 12.94 -10.67
C SER A 36 -27.00 13.58 -9.65
N SER A 37 -27.54 14.46 -8.79
CA SER A 37 -26.96 15.05 -7.58
C SER A 37 -26.45 14.05 -6.51
N HIS A 38 -26.33 12.76 -6.87
CA HIS A 38 -25.96 11.63 -6.02
C HIS A 38 -24.52 11.16 -6.25
N ILE A 39 -23.56 12.03 -6.63
CA ILE A 39 -22.13 11.66 -6.62
C ILE A 39 -21.49 11.95 -5.25
N GLY A 40 -22.09 12.84 -4.45
CA GLY A 40 -21.60 13.21 -3.12
C GLY A 40 -21.48 12.05 -2.12
N TRP A 41 -22.36 11.03 -2.17
CA TRP A 41 -22.28 9.88 -1.25
C TRP A 41 -21.10 8.94 -1.54
N ILE A 42 -20.57 8.94 -2.77
CA ILE A 42 -19.41 8.13 -3.19
C ILE A 42 -18.13 8.76 -2.64
N ALA A 43 -18.00 10.08 -2.74
CA ALA A 43 -16.94 10.86 -2.12
C ALA A 43 -16.97 10.72 -0.59
N ALA A 44 -18.17 10.80 0.00
CA ALA A 44 -18.42 10.57 1.42
C ALA A 44 -17.98 9.19 1.91
N ALA A 45 -18.32 8.12 1.18
CA ALA A 45 -17.95 6.75 1.51
C ALA A 45 -16.43 6.52 1.43
N THR A 46 -15.71 7.28 0.60
CA THR A 46 -14.25 7.20 0.57
C THR A 46 -13.64 7.94 1.75
N LEU A 47 -14.03 9.21 1.95
CA LEU A 47 -13.63 10.08 3.07
C LEU A 47 -13.77 9.40 4.42
N ALA A 48 -14.82 8.61 4.50
CA ALA A 48 -15.09 7.76 5.59
C ALA A 48 -14.04 6.69 5.87
N ALA A 49 -13.76 5.79 4.91
CA ALA A 49 -12.78 4.72 5.10
C ALA A 49 -11.41 5.23 5.64
N ILE A 50 -11.00 6.43 5.24
CA ILE A 50 -9.77 7.11 5.71
C ILE A 50 -9.86 7.48 7.20
N ALA A 51 -11.01 8.00 7.63
CA ALA A 51 -11.21 8.39 9.01
C ALA A 51 -11.25 7.17 9.96
N GLY A 52 -11.58 5.98 9.46
CA GLY A 52 -11.45 4.69 10.16
C GLY A 52 -10.01 4.26 10.43
N ALA A 53 -9.08 4.61 9.55
CA ALA A 53 -7.67 4.34 9.78
C ALA A 53 -7.11 5.23 10.91
N VAL A 54 -7.57 6.49 11.04
CA VAL A 54 -7.21 7.37 12.17
C VAL A 54 -7.64 6.79 13.52
N ILE A 55 -8.79 6.12 13.57
CA ILE A 55 -9.30 5.40 14.75
C ILE A 55 -8.41 4.20 15.11
N PHE A 56 -7.92 3.47 14.10
CA PHE A 56 -6.97 2.38 14.30
C PHE A 56 -5.65 2.84 14.92
N PHE A 57 -5.14 4.02 14.54
CA PHE A 57 -3.89 4.56 15.08
C PHE A 57 -4.01 5.21 16.47
N THR A 58 -5.22 5.53 16.94
CA THR A 58 -5.47 6.18 18.24
C THR A 58 -5.82 5.21 19.38
N GLY A 59 -5.87 3.89 19.12
CA GLY A 59 -5.80 2.86 20.18
C GLY A 59 -7.13 2.33 20.75
N GLY A 60 -8.28 2.51 20.09
CA GLY A 60 -9.49 1.73 20.41
C GLY A 60 -10.83 2.46 20.38
N THR A 61 -11.89 1.65 20.24
CA THR A 61 -13.23 1.90 19.67
C THR A 61 -14.23 2.74 20.48
N ALA A 62 -13.78 3.52 21.48
CA ALA A 62 -14.68 4.29 22.36
C ALA A 62 -14.20 5.71 22.67
N SER A 63 -13.22 6.22 21.94
CA SER A 63 -12.83 7.63 22.04
C SER A 63 -13.92 8.52 21.42
N PRO A 64 -14.22 9.71 21.98
CA PRO A 64 -15.09 10.71 21.35
C PRO A 64 -14.72 11.00 19.87
N VAL A 65 -13.46 10.81 19.51
CA VAL A 65 -12.92 10.90 18.14
C VAL A 65 -13.53 9.82 17.23
N VAL A 66 -13.67 8.58 17.70
CA VAL A 66 -14.24 7.42 16.98
C VAL A 66 -15.72 7.64 16.65
N ILE A 67 -16.45 8.16 17.64
CA ILE A 67 -17.89 8.44 17.53
C ILE A 67 -18.13 9.65 16.62
N GLY A 68 -17.31 10.71 16.73
CA GLY A 68 -17.39 11.89 15.88
C GLY A 68 -17.10 11.55 14.41
N ILE A 69 -16.03 10.79 14.17
CA ILE A 69 -15.66 10.33 12.82
C ILE A 69 -16.73 9.42 12.23
N GLY A 70 -17.16 8.36 12.95
CA GLY A 70 -18.22 7.47 12.47
C GLY A 70 -19.51 8.22 12.15
N SER A 71 -19.89 9.19 12.98
CA SER A 71 -21.08 10.03 12.76
C SER A 71 -20.93 10.95 11.55
N TRP A 72 -19.75 11.51 11.33
CA TRP A 72 -19.45 12.34 10.17
C TRP A 72 -19.55 11.53 8.88
N VAL A 73 -18.94 10.34 8.86
CA VAL A 73 -19.03 9.37 7.75
C VAL A 73 -20.48 9.06 7.40
N GLY A 74 -21.27 8.57 8.36
CA GLY A 74 -22.63 8.17 8.03
C GLY A 74 -23.54 9.37 7.80
N GLY A 75 -23.19 10.54 8.34
CA GLY A 75 -23.81 11.83 8.06
C GLY A 75 -23.70 12.18 6.58
N MET A 76 -22.51 11.99 6.02
CA MET A 76 -22.24 12.19 4.60
C MET A 76 -22.83 11.08 3.70
N MET A 77 -23.17 9.92 4.26
CA MET A 77 -24.00 8.90 3.61
C MET A 77 -25.51 9.22 3.66
N GLY A 78 -25.91 10.36 4.22
CA GLY A 78 -27.31 10.78 4.35
C GLY A 78 -28.05 10.17 5.53
N PHE A 79 -27.37 9.44 6.42
CA PHE A 79 -27.92 9.00 7.69
C PHE A 79 -27.76 10.09 8.75
N SER A 80 -28.52 10.05 9.84
CA SER A 80 -28.41 11.01 10.93
C SER A 80 -28.33 10.32 12.29
N GLY A 81 -27.73 11.01 13.26
CA GLY A 81 -27.60 10.53 14.64
C GLY A 81 -26.85 9.19 14.75
N ILE A 82 -27.35 8.28 15.58
CA ILE A 82 -26.70 6.98 15.84
C ILE A 82 -26.63 6.10 14.58
N ALA A 83 -27.58 6.26 13.64
CA ALA A 83 -27.55 5.54 12.37
C ALA A 83 -26.37 5.99 11.49
N ALA A 84 -26.03 7.29 11.51
CA ALA A 84 -24.83 7.80 10.88
C ALA A 84 -23.58 7.19 11.51
N THR A 85 -23.50 7.21 12.84
CA THR A 85 -22.37 6.61 13.57
C THR A 85 -22.18 5.14 13.20
N ASN A 86 -23.25 4.35 13.16
CA ASN A 86 -23.17 2.92 12.86
C ASN A 86 -22.87 2.61 11.40
N ALA A 87 -23.48 3.32 10.45
CA ALA A 87 -23.16 3.19 9.03
C ALA A 87 -21.70 3.56 8.75
N GLY A 88 -21.21 4.60 9.44
CA GLY A 88 -19.82 4.97 9.35
C GLY A 88 -18.89 3.97 9.98
N LEU A 89 -19.09 3.61 11.24
CA LEU A 89 -18.28 2.59 11.91
C LEU A 89 -18.29 1.24 11.17
N ALA A 90 -19.40 0.86 10.53
CA ALA A 90 -19.47 -0.33 9.68
C ALA A 90 -18.62 -0.21 8.41
N LEU A 91 -18.44 0.99 7.85
CA LEU A 91 -17.51 1.24 6.75
C LEU A 91 -16.05 1.28 7.22
N LEU A 92 -15.79 1.89 8.38
CA LEU A 92 -14.46 1.96 9.00
C LEU A 92 -13.96 0.57 9.45
N GLY A 93 -14.88 -0.25 9.95
CA GLY A 93 -14.63 -1.61 10.43
C GLY A 93 -14.83 -2.69 9.39
N GLY A 94 -15.66 -2.48 8.35
CA GLY A 94 -16.01 -3.50 7.34
C GLY A 94 -15.16 -3.45 6.08
N GLY A 95 -14.60 -2.29 5.71
CA GLY A 95 -13.68 -2.16 4.56
C GLY A 95 -12.24 -2.63 4.87
N SER A 96 -11.85 -2.60 6.15
CA SER A 96 -10.60 -3.15 6.67
C SER A 96 -10.67 -4.66 6.97
N MET A 97 -11.88 -5.22 7.04
CA MET A 97 -12.10 -6.67 7.16
C MET A 97 -11.75 -7.45 5.88
N ALA A 98 -11.68 -6.78 4.73
CA ALA A 98 -11.61 -7.46 3.43
C ALA A 98 -10.25 -7.36 2.72
N SER A 99 -9.37 -6.40 3.03
CA SER A 99 -8.09 -6.20 2.30
C SER A 99 -6.93 -7.14 2.69
N GLY A 100 -7.23 -8.36 3.13
CA GLY A 100 -6.27 -9.47 3.05
C GLY A 100 -4.96 -9.26 3.84
N GLY A 101 -5.09 -8.98 5.13
CA GLY A 101 -4.05 -9.17 6.15
C GLY A 101 -4.52 -10.13 7.25
N LEU A 102 -5.22 -11.21 6.86
CA LEU A 102 -5.76 -12.29 7.70
C LEU A 102 -6.81 -11.89 8.75
N GLY A 103 -7.89 -12.69 8.83
CA GLY A 103 -8.98 -12.58 9.81
C GLY A 103 -8.56 -12.84 11.26
N MET A 104 -7.81 -11.92 11.85
CA MET A 104 -7.45 -11.89 13.28
C MET A 104 -8.15 -10.77 14.08
N LEU A 105 -9.23 -10.17 13.57
CA LEU A 105 -10.08 -9.29 14.40
C LEU A 105 -11.15 -10.05 15.20
N GLY A 106 -11.27 -11.38 15.01
CA GLY A 106 -11.77 -12.26 16.09
C GLY A 106 -10.84 -12.27 17.32
N GLY A 107 -9.64 -11.72 17.18
CA GLY A 107 -8.70 -11.43 18.25
C GLY A 107 -8.80 -10.01 18.80
N THR A 108 -9.77 -9.16 18.43
CA THR A 108 -9.79 -7.75 18.91
C THR A 108 -9.86 -7.66 20.44
N ALA A 109 -10.45 -8.63 21.15
CA ALA A 109 -10.39 -8.68 22.62
C ALA A 109 -9.03 -9.15 23.18
N LEU A 110 -8.30 -9.99 22.44
CA LEU A 110 -6.98 -10.52 22.87
C LEU A 110 -5.81 -9.63 22.42
N ILE A 111 -6.00 -8.89 21.33
CA ILE A 111 -5.06 -7.99 20.68
C ILE A 111 -5.14 -6.58 21.27
N VAL A 112 -6.32 -6.11 21.67
CA VAL A 112 -6.41 -4.86 22.46
C VAL A 112 -5.76 -5.02 23.84
N ALA A 113 -5.69 -6.24 24.39
CA ALA A 113 -4.93 -6.55 25.59
C ALA A 113 -3.41 -6.72 25.35
N SER A 114 -2.95 -6.84 24.09
CA SER A 114 -1.54 -7.07 23.74
C SER A 114 -0.91 -5.98 22.84
N LEU A 115 -1.64 -5.04 22.27
CA LEU A 115 -1.09 -3.96 21.44
C LEU A 115 -0.89 -2.62 22.17
N THR A 116 -1.26 -2.56 23.45
CA THR A 116 -0.67 -1.63 24.41
C THR A 116 0.74 -2.13 24.76
N PHE A 117 1.73 -1.78 23.94
CA PHE A 117 3.15 -2.00 24.23
C PHE A 117 3.60 -3.47 24.53
N SER A 118 2.98 -4.51 23.97
CA SER A 118 3.53 -5.88 24.09
C SER A 118 4.26 -6.34 22.81
N THR A 119 5.34 -7.09 23.01
CA THR A 119 6.43 -7.35 22.07
C THR A 119 6.37 -8.74 21.41
N ASP A 120 5.34 -9.55 21.70
CA ASP A 120 5.44 -11.00 21.53
C ASP A 120 4.90 -11.59 20.21
N ILE A 121 4.24 -10.81 19.34
CA ILE A 121 3.54 -11.36 18.15
C ILE A 121 4.25 -11.04 16.81
N VAL A 122 5.39 -10.34 16.83
CA VAL A 122 5.98 -9.73 15.61
C VAL A 122 6.88 -10.68 14.76
N MET A 123 7.20 -11.88 15.25
CA MET A 123 8.18 -12.75 14.60
C MET A 123 7.70 -13.45 13.33
N ASP A 124 6.42 -13.79 13.22
CA ASP A 124 5.90 -14.47 12.01
C ASP A 124 5.73 -13.51 10.81
N TYR A 125 5.51 -12.22 11.07
CA TYR A 125 5.27 -11.22 10.02
C TYR A 125 6.56 -10.83 9.25
N THR A 126 7.70 -10.77 9.94
CA THR A 126 8.97 -10.30 9.36
C THR A 126 9.75 -11.42 8.66
N VAL A 127 9.63 -12.67 9.11
CA VAL A 127 10.29 -13.81 8.46
C VAL A 127 9.53 -14.27 7.20
N GLY A 128 8.18 -14.23 7.21
CA GLY A 128 7.36 -14.62 6.06
C GLY A 128 7.39 -13.65 4.87
N ARG A 129 7.62 -12.34 5.10
CA ARG A 129 7.70 -11.33 4.03
C ARG A 129 9.08 -11.21 3.38
N ALA A 130 10.14 -11.66 4.03
CA ALA A 130 11.51 -11.54 3.52
C ALA A 130 11.82 -12.48 2.33
N ILE A 131 10.87 -13.31 1.88
CA ILE A 131 11.08 -14.35 0.85
C ILE A 131 9.91 -14.46 -0.14
N ASN A 132 9.10 -13.42 -0.32
CA ASN A 132 8.09 -13.44 -1.39
C ASN A 132 8.58 -12.63 -2.59
N ALA A 133 9.01 -13.34 -3.64
CA ALA A 133 9.20 -12.75 -4.95
C ALA A 133 7.85 -12.21 -5.46
N TYR A 134 7.90 -11.25 -6.39
CA TYR A 134 6.70 -10.75 -7.05
C TYR A 134 5.90 -11.94 -7.62
N GLU A 135 4.64 -12.04 -7.21
CA GLU A 135 3.68 -12.97 -7.78
C GLU A 135 2.37 -12.25 -8.02
N TYR A 136 1.98 -12.14 -9.30
CA TYR A 136 0.73 -11.51 -9.72
C TYR A 136 -0.47 -12.06 -8.93
N SER A 137 -0.56 -13.38 -8.76
CA SER A 137 -1.63 -14.05 -8.00
C SER A 137 -1.75 -13.55 -6.56
N ASN A 138 -0.64 -13.27 -5.89
CA ASN A 138 -0.64 -12.78 -4.51
C ASN A 138 -1.13 -11.34 -4.42
N LEU A 139 -0.78 -10.49 -5.40
CA LEU A 139 -1.31 -9.13 -5.49
C LEU A 139 -2.82 -9.14 -5.74
N ILE A 140 -3.32 -10.01 -6.63
CA ILE A 140 -4.76 -10.18 -6.87
C ILE A 140 -5.46 -10.67 -5.61
N GLU A 141 -4.91 -11.66 -4.91
CA GLU A 141 -5.53 -12.18 -3.70
C GLU A 141 -5.65 -11.10 -2.62
N ARG A 142 -4.59 -10.31 -2.43
CA ARG A 142 -4.59 -9.18 -1.48
C ARG A 142 -5.50 -8.03 -1.90
N SER A 143 -5.79 -7.89 -3.19
CA SER A 143 -6.68 -6.83 -3.68
C SER A 143 -8.17 -7.18 -3.56
N LYS A 144 -8.51 -8.47 -3.43
CA LYS A 144 -9.88 -8.90 -3.14
C LYS A 144 -10.34 -8.24 -1.86
N GLY A 145 -11.44 -7.51 -1.92
CA GLY A 145 -12.00 -6.78 -0.76
C GLY A 145 -11.55 -5.33 -0.61
N MET A 146 -10.55 -4.89 -1.39
CA MET A 146 -10.23 -3.46 -1.44
C MET A 146 -11.31 -2.66 -2.16
N THR A 147 -11.43 -1.38 -1.79
CA THR A 147 -12.30 -0.41 -2.47
C THR A 147 -12.03 -0.43 -3.98
N THR A 148 -13.11 -0.31 -4.75
CA THR A 148 -13.11 -0.24 -6.21
C THR A 148 -14.13 0.78 -6.69
N LEU A 149 -14.13 1.07 -7.99
CA LEU A 149 -15.08 1.99 -8.60
C LEU A 149 -16.51 1.40 -8.56
N PRO A 150 -17.53 2.23 -8.28
CA PRO A 150 -18.92 1.77 -8.33
C PRO A 150 -19.35 1.50 -9.78
N PRO A 151 -20.41 0.71 -9.99
CA PRO A 151 -21.01 0.53 -11.30
C PRO A 151 -21.44 1.89 -11.90
N PRO A 152 -21.30 2.07 -13.22
CA PRO A 152 -21.72 3.30 -13.87
C PRO A 152 -23.24 3.44 -13.86
N LYS A 153 -23.72 4.68 -13.90
CA LYS A 153 -25.16 5.01 -13.79
C LYS A 153 -25.75 5.53 -15.09
N ASN A 154 -24.93 6.05 -16.00
CA ASN A 154 -25.43 6.57 -17.25
C ASN A 154 -25.88 5.41 -18.16
N LYS A 155 -27.20 5.35 -18.45
CA LYS A 155 -27.83 4.36 -19.33
C LYS A 155 -27.88 4.77 -20.82
N SER A 156 -27.34 5.93 -21.19
CA SER A 156 -27.23 6.32 -22.59
C SER A 156 -26.14 5.51 -23.28
N GLY A 157 -26.36 5.11 -24.52
CA GLY A 157 -25.37 4.40 -25.32
C GLY A 157 -25.99 3.46 -26.35
N SER A 158 -25.14 2.65 -26.96
CA SER A 158 -25.51 1.53 -27.82
C SER A 158 -26.41 0.53 -27.11
N GLU A 159 -27.06 -0.34 -27.90
CA GLU A 159 -27.89 -1.41 -27.36
C GLU A 159 -27.06 -2.42 -26.54
N THR A 160 -25.84 -2.71 -26.98
CA THR A 160 -24.88 -3.54 -26.24
C THR A 160 -24.58 -2.97 -24.87
N TYR A 161 -24.25 -1.67 -24.82
CA TYR A 161 -23.96 -0.95 -23.58
C TYR A 161 -25.17 -0.94 -22.64
N LYS A 162 -26.36 -0.60 -23.16
CA LYS A 162 -27.60 -0.60 -22.39
C LYS A 162 -27.92 -1.96 -21.79
N ASN A 163 -27.80 -3.01 -22.57
CA ASN A 163 -28.11 -4.35 -22.10
C ASN A 163 -27.15 -4.81 -21.00
N ALA A 164 -25.86 -4.48 -21.12
CA ALA A 164 -24.90 -4.73 -20.04
C ALA A 164 -25.31 -3.99 -18.75
N LEU A 165 -25.78 -2.74 -18.83
CA LEU A 165 -26.26 -2.01 -17.66
C LEU A 165 -27.57 -2.56 -17.08
N LEU A 166 -28.46 -3.09 -17.90
CA LEU A 166 -29.67 -3.78 -17.42
C LEU A 166 -29.30 -5.02 -16.58
N VAL A 167 -28.20 -5.70 -16.91
CA VAL A 167 -27.69 -6.78 -16.07
C VAL A 167 -27.21 -6.22 -14.72
N LEU A 168 -26.50 -5.09 -14.71
CA LEU A 168 -26.00 -4.45 -13.49
C LEU A 168 -27.11 -3.91 -12.57
N ASP A 169 -28.30 -3.62 -13.09
CA ASP A 169 -29.46 -3.24 -12.27
C ASP A 169 -29.87 -4.34 -11.26
N ASN A 170 -29.42 -5.59 -11.47
CA ASN A 170 -29.68 -6.71 -10.56
C ASN A 170 -28.69 -6.79 -9.38
N LEU A 171 -27.69 -5.90 -9.30
CA LEU A 171 -26.73 -5.89 -8.19
C LEU A 171 -27.45 -5.61 -6.86
N ASP A 172 -27.14 -6.41 -5.84
CA ASP A 172 -27.64 -6.17 -4.48
C ASP A 172 -26.83 -5.04 -3.85
N ASN A 173 -27.46 -3.86 -3.75
CA ASN A 173 -26.86 -2.67 -3.17
C ASN A 173 -26.64 -2.74 -1.65
N LYS A 174 -27.15 -3.78 -0.98
CA LYS A 174 -26.89 -4.06 0.44
C LYS A 174 -25.65 -4.93 0.64
N LYS A 175 -25.15 -5.55 -0.43
CA LYS A 175 -23.94 -6.37 -0.41
C LYS A 175 -22.75 -5.60 -0.97
N ALA A 176 -21.56 -5.99 -0.54
CA ALA A 176 -20.33 -5.49 -1.13
C ALA A 176 -20.27 -5.88 -2.61
N ILE A 177 -19.61 -5.07 -3.44
CA ILE A 177 -19.47 -5.39 -4.87
C ILE A 177 -18.60 -6.63 -5.10
N GLN A 178 -17.76 -6.98 -4.12
CA GLN A 178 -16.91 -8.17 -4.10
C GLN A 178 -17.66 -9.44 -3.65
N ASP A 179 -18.92 -9.34 -3.22
CA ASP A 179 -19.73 -10.52 -2.88
C ASP A 179 -19.88 -11.46 -4.07
N ASN A 180 -19.90 -12.78 -3.83
CA ASN A 180 -19.93 -13.79 -4.89
C ASN A 180 -21.13 -13.63 -5.84
N GLU A 181 -22.30 -13.22 -5.34
CA GLU A 181 -23.48 -13.00 -6.17
C GLU A 181 -23.30 -11.76 -7.06
N ASN A 182 -22.85 -10.64 -6.48
CA ASN A 182 -22.57 -9.42 -7.23
C ASN A 182 -21.46 -9.64 -8.27
N GLN A 183 -20.43 -10.42 -7.95
CA GLN A 183 -19.36 -10.81 -8.88
C GLN A 183 -19.87 -11.69 -10.03
N ALA A 184 -20.85 -12.58 -9.78
CA ALA A 184 -21.48 -13.37 -10.83
C ALA A 184 -22.26 -12.47 -11.81
N ILE A 185 -23.00 -11.48 -11.30
CA ILE A 185 -23.73 -10.50 -12.12
C ILE A 185 -22.77 -9.69 -12.99
N LEU A 186 -21.66 -9.20 -12.42
CA LEU A 186 -20.62 -8.47 -13.17
C LEU A 186 -20.04 -9.33 -14.31
N LYS A 187 -19.80 -10.62 -14.07
CA LYS A 187 -19.31 -11.55 -15.10
C LYS A 187 -20.30 -11.76 -16.24
N VAL A 188 -21.60 -11.79 -15.96
CA VAL A 188 -22.64 -11.86 -17.01
C VAL A 188 -22.60 -10.60 -17.88
N ALA A 189 -22.52 -9.41 -17.27
CA ALA A 189 -22.40 -8.15 -18.01
C ALA A 189 -21.11 -8.08 -18.86
N ILE A 190 -19.97 -8.56 -18.33
CA ILE A 190 -18.71 -8.69 -19.08
C ILE A 190 -18.88 -9.60 -20.29
N GLN A 191 -19.53 -10.76 -20.11
CA GLN A 191 -19.72 -11.72 -21.19
C GLN A 191 -20.60 -11.13 -22.29
N GLN A 192 -21.65 -10.40 -21.92
CA GLN A 192 -22.52 -9.71 -22.86
C GLN A 192 -21.79 -8.67 -23.71
N LEU A 193 -20.86 -7.90 -23.12
CA LEU A 193 -20.02 -6.95 -23.84
C LEU A 193 -19.01 -7.63 -24.77
N LYS A 194 -18.57 -8.85 -24.44
CA LYS A 194 -17.60 -9.62 -25.25
C LYS A 194 -18.24 -10.34 -26.43
N ASP A 195 -19.46 -10.85 -26.25
CA ASP A 195 -20.14 -11.68 -27.25
C ASP A 195 -20.85 -10.85 -28.34
N THR A 196 -21.13 -9.59 -28.04
CA THR A 196 -21.77 -8.69 -29.00
C THR A 196 -20.72 -8.02 -29.87
N ALA A 197 -20.99 -7.90 -31.17
CA ALA A 197 -20.12 -7.12 -32.06
C ALA A 197 -20.01 -5.68 -31.54
N PRO A 198 -18.79 -5.10 -31.50
CA PRO A 198 -18.61 -3.71 -31.08
C PRO A 198 -19.46 -2.76 -31.93
N SER A 199 -19.89 -1.65 -31.34
CA SER A 199 -20.56 -0.59 -32.10
C SER A 199 -19.72 -0.14 -33.29
N THR A 200 -20.38 0.12 -34.42
CA THR A 200 -19.74 0.74 -35.59
C THR A 200 -19.54 2.24 -35.42
N ASP A 201 -20.24 2.85 -34.46
CA ASP A 201 -20.05 4.24 -34.06
C ASP A 201 -18.83 4.35 -33.13
N PRO A 202 -17.77 5.10 -33.51
CA PRO A 202 -16.55 5.20 -32.73
C PRO A 202 -16.76 5.64 -31.28
N ASP A 203 -17.70 6.54 -31.01
CA ASP A 203 -17.92 7.08 -29.67
C ASP A 203 -18.55 6.03 -28.74
N GLU A 204 -19.51 5.28 -29.29
CA GLU A 204 -20.14 4.16 -28.61
C GLU A 204 -19.16 2.99 -28.43
N GLN A 205 -18.29 2.73 -29.40
CA GLN A 205 -17.24 1.73 -29.26
C GLN A 205 -16.28 2.08 -28.12
N ILE A 206 -15.83 3.34 -28.04
CA ILE A 206 -14.98 3.84 -26.96
C ILE A 206 -15.67 3.66 -25.60
N LYS A 207 -16.98 3.92 -25.54
CA LYS A 207 -17.79 3.78 -24.33
C LYS A 207 -17.96 2.31 -23.91
N GLU A 208 -18.20 1.41 -24.85
CA GLU A 208 -18.26 -0.04 -24.63
C GLU A 208 -16.91 -0.59 -24.14
N GLU A 209 -15.80 -0.19 -24.76
CA GLU A 209 -14.45 -0.58 -24.34
C GLU A 209 -14.11 -0.07 -22.94
N THR A 210 -14.51 1.17 -22.63
CA THR A 210 -14.34 1.78 -21.30
C THR A 210 -15.16 1.04 -20.24
N LEU A 211 -16.42 0.71 -20.53
CA LEU A 211 -17.26 -0.09 -19.64
C LEU A 211 -16.66 -1.47 -19.40
N LEU A 212 -16.21 -2.14 -20.46
CA LEU A 212 -15.59 -3.47 -20.34
C LEU A 212 -14.33 -3.40 -19.46
N ALA A 213 -13.46 -2.40 -19.66
CA ALA A 213 -12.29 -2.19 -18.82
C ALA A 213 -12.67 -1.96 -17.34
N LEU A 214 -13.72 -1.17 -17.08
CA LEU A 214 -14.23 -0.93 -15.74
C LEU A 214 -14.71 -2.22 -15.07
N LEU A 215 -15.53 -3.02 -15.76
CA LEU A 215 -16.06 -4.27 -15.18
C LEU A 215 -14.95 -5.31 -14.95
N LEU A 216 -13.97 -5.39 -15.84
CA LEU A 216 -12.80 -6.25 -15.63
C LEU A 216 -11.98 -5.77 -14.42
N PHE A 217 -11.83 -4.46 -14.25
CA PHE A 217 -11.17 -3.88 -13.08
C PHE A 217 -11.92 -4.20 -11.78
N THR A 218 -13.25 -4.07 -11.75
CA THR A 218 -14.05 -4.38 -10.55
C THR A 218 -14.14 -5.88 -10.23
N THR A 219 -13.87 -6.74 -11.21
CA THR A 219 -13.76 -8.21 -11.04
C THR A 219 -12.32 -8.70 -10.81
N ASN A 220 -11.38 -7.76 -10.63
CA ASN A 220 -9.95 -8.01 -10.36
C ASN A 220 -9.19 -8.68 -11.51
N ASP A 221 -9.68 -8.60 -12.75
CA ASP A 221 -8.94 -9.00 -13.95
C ASP A 221 -8.10 -7.83 -14.48
N TYR A 222 -7.14 -7.37 -13.68
CA TYR A 222 -6.41 -6.13 -13.95
C TYR A 222 -5.59 -6.17 -15.23
N LYS A 223 -5.04 -7.34 -15.60
CA LYS A 223 -4.31 -7.49 -16.86
C LYS A 223 -5.20 -7.18 -18.06
N VAL A 224 -6.37 -7.82 -18.15
CA VAL A 224 -7.29 -7.59 -19.28
C VAL A 224 -7.95 -6.22 -19.17
N ALA A 225 -8.24 -5.74 -17.96
CA ALA A 225 -8.74 -4.38 -17.73
C ALA A 225 -7.78 -3.31 -18.28
N LYS A 226 -6.48 -3.47 -18.02
CA LYS A 226 -5.42 -2.60 -18.55
C LYS A 226 -5.40 -2.60 -20.07
N ASP A 227 -5.42 -3.78 -20.69
CA ASP A 227 -5.38 -3.90 -22.15
C ASP A 227 -6.59 -3.24 -22.80
N LYS A 228 -7.79 -3.42 -22.23
CA LYS A 228 -9.02 -2.76 -22.71
C LYS A 228 -9.02 -1.27 -22.46
N ALA A 229 -8.53 -0.81 -21.31
CA ALA A 229 -8.37 0.60 -21.02
C ALA A 229 -7.38 1.26 -21.99
N TRP A 230 -6.29 0.57 -22.37
CA TRP A 230 -5.35 1.06 -23.36
C TRP A 230 -6.00 1.22 -24.74
N LEU A 231 -6.79 0.25 -25.20
CA LEU A 231 -7.53 0.36 -26.46
C LEU A 231 -8.46 1.57 -26.45
N ALA A 232 -9.24 1.75 -25.38
CA ALA A 232 -10.11 2.91 -25.22
C ALA A 232 -9.33 4.23 -25.24
N ILE A 233 -8.16 4.30 -24.59
CA ILE A 233 -7.26 5.46 -24.62
C ILE A 233 -6.79 5.77 -26.05
N GLN A 234 -6.39 4.76 -26.82
CA GLN A 234 -5.92 4.95 -28.20
C GLN A 234 -7.05 5.42 -29.12
N SER A 235 -8.23 4.81 -29.01
CA SER A 235 -9.41 5.19 -29.78
C SER A 235 -9.85 6.62 -29.45
N ALA A 236 -9.93 6.97 -28.16
CA ALA A 236 -10.25 8.33 -27.72
C ALA A 236 -9.21 9.37 -28.17
N ARG A 237 -7.91 9.03 -28.17
CA ARG A 237 -6.86 9.91 -28.71
C ARG A 237 -7.06 10.21 -30.19
N LYS A 238 -7.41 9.20 -31.00
CA LYS A 238 -7.67 9.36 -32.44
C LYS A 238 -8.91 10.21 -32.71
N ALA A 239 -9.91 10.12 -31.83
CA ALA A 239 -11.14 10.90 -31.90
C ALA A 239 -11.04 12.27 -31.20
N GLU A 240 -9.85 12.64 -30.67
CA GLU A 240 -9.63 13.88 -29.90
C GLU A 240 -10.53 14.04 -28.66
N LEU A 241 -10.98 12.91 -28.08
CA LEU A 241 -11.84 12.87 -26.90
C LEU A 241 -11.05 12.80 -25.59
N LYS A 242 -11.67 13.31 -24.51
CA LYS A 242 -11.20 13.09 -23.14
C LYS A 242 -11.32 11.61 -22.77
N ARG A 243 -10.39 11.12 -21.95
CA ARG A 243 -10.18 9.69 -21.66
C ARG A 243 -9.78 9.41 -20.22
N THR A 244 -10.36 10.16 -19.30
CA THR A 244 -10.01 10.17 -17.87
C THR A 244 -10.28 8.83 -17.18
N LEU A 245 -11.45 8.22 -17.39
CA LEU A 245 -11.79 6.94 -16.78
C LEU A 245 -10.89 5.78 -17.26
N PRO A 246 -10.69 5.54 -18.56
CA PRO A 246 -9.77 4.49 -18.98
C PRO A 246 -8.31 4.84 -18.63
N ALA A 247 -7.91 6.12 -18.59
CA ALA A 247 -6.58 6.49 -18.07
C ALA A 247 -6.41 6.10 -16.60
N PHE A 248 -7.42 6.31 -15.75
CA PHE A 248 -7.40 5.86 -14.36
C PHE A 248 -7.32 4.33 -14.24
N ILE A 249 -8.14 3.60 -14.99
CA ILE A 249 -8.15 2.13 -14.98
C ILE A 249 -6.79 1.60 -15.46
N TYR A 250 -6.26 2.15 -16.54
CA TYR A 250 -4.93 1.80 -17.06
C TYR A 250 -3.86 2.04 -16.01
N ALA A 251 -3.83 3.21 -15.37
CA ALA A 251 -2.82 3.54 -14.38
C ALA A 251 -2.86 2.60 -13.18
N THR A 252 -4.06 2.39 -12.62
CA THR A 252 -4.25 1.56 -11.42
C THR A 252 -4.00 0.09 -11.71
N SER A 253 -4.41 -0.41 -12.88
CA SER A 253 -4.19 -1.81 -13.27
C SER A 253 -2.72 -2.10 -13.60
N SER A 254 -1.97 -1.10 -14.10
CA SER A 254 -0.54 -1.25 -14.39
C SER A 254 0.29 -1.50 -13.13
N LEU A 255 -0.18 -1.08 -11.94
CA LEU A 255 0.49 -1.36 -10.65
C LEU A 255 0.61 -2.86 -10.34
N TYR A 256 -0.10 -3.70 -11.07
CA TYR A 256 -0.01 -5.15 -10.99
C TYR A 256 0.97 -5.76 -11.98
N ASP A 257 1.57 -5.00 -12.90
CA ASP A 257 2.57 -5.53 -13.83
C ASP A 257 3.88 -5.87 -13.12
N GLU A 258 4.58 -6.90 -13.60
CA GLU A 258 5.89 -7.30 -13.04
C GLU A 258 6.91 -6.16 -13.17
N GLN A 259 7.03 -5.63 -14.39
CA GLN A 259 7.87 -4.50 -14.73
C GLN A 259 6.98 -3.29 -15.00
N ILE A 260 7.13 -2.26 -14.16
CA ILE A 260 6.37 -1.03 -14.27
C ILE A 260 7.30 0.17 -14.05
N ASN A 261 7.12 1.19 -14.88
CA ASN A 261 7.63 2.52 -14.60
C ASN A 261 6.55 3.30 -13.82
N VAL A 262 6.63 3.26 -12.47
CA VAL A 262 5.62 3.87 -11.61
C VAL A 262 5.55 5.39 -11.83
N GLU A 263 6.67 6.04 -12.13
CA GLU A 263 6.73 7.47 -12.44
C GLU A 263 5.88 7.83 -13.66
N ASP A 264 6.12 7.13 -14.77
CA ASP A 264 5.40 7.35 -16.02
C ASP A 264 3.90 7.12 -15.82
N ILE A 265 3.54 6.02 -15.16
CA ILE A 265 2.16 5.66 -14.90
C ILE A 265 1.46 6.69 -14.00
N THR A 266 2.12 7.13 -12.93
CA THR A 266 1.58 8.10 -11.98
C THR A 266 1.36 9.45 -12.64
N ASN A 267 2.38 9.97 -13.33
CA ASN A 267 2.33 11.33 -13.86
C ASN A 267 1.44 11.42 -15.11
N ASN A 268 1.57 10.47 -16.05
CA ASN A 268 0.97 10.61 -17.37
C ASN A 268 -0.46 10.05 -17.47
N TYR A 269 -0.82 9.09 -16.63
CA TYR A 269 -2.13 8.44 -16.70
C TYR A 269 -2.98 8.73 -15.47
N PHE A 270 -2.46 8.49 -14.27
CA PHE A 270 -3.19 8.81 -13.04
C PHE A 270 -3.38 10.33 -12.88
N GLY A 271 -2.30 11.11 -13.01
CA GLY A 271 -2.36 12.57 -12.97
C GLY A 271 -3.31 13.15 -14.03
N TYR A 272 -3.23 12.67 -15.27
CA TYR A 272 -4.19 13.06 -16.32
C TYR A 272 -5.64 12.74 -15.95
N SER A 273 -5.91 11.54 -15.40
CA SER A 273 -7.26 11.11 -15.06
C SER A 273 -7.96 12.00 -14.04
N VAL A 274 -7.19 12.59 -13.12
CA VAL A 274 -7.67 13.50 -12.08
C VAL A 274 -7.75 14.93 -12.61
N LEU A 275 -6.69 15.41 -13.26
CA LEU A 275 -6.55 16.83 -13.61
C LEU A 275 -7.35 17.25 -14.85
N ALA A 276 -7.78 16.32 -15.70
CA ALA A 276 -8.61 16.63 -16.88
C ALA A 276 -10.12 16.75 -16.58
N GLU A 277 -10.55 16.37 -15.36
CA GLU A 277 -11.89 16.59 -14.80
C GLU A 277 -11.80 17.12 -13.36
N PRO A 278 -11.23 18.33 -13.15
CA PRO A 278 -10.86 18.82 -11.83
C PRO A 278 -12.03 19.04 -10.85
N GLU A 279 -13.24 19.21 -11.37
CA GLU A 279 -14.47 19.39 -10.58
C GLU A 279 -15.16 18.07 -10.23
N ASN A 280 -14.57 16.92 -10.59
CA ASN A 280 -15.22 15.64 -10.41
C ASN A 280 -15.24 15.23 -8.93
N PRO A 281 -16.43 15.04 -8.30
CA PRO A 281 -16.50 14.77 -6.87
C PRO A 281 -15.89 13.43 -6.46
N ILE A 282 -15.62 12.52 -7.41
CA ILE A 282 -15.01 11.23 -7.11
C ILE A 282 -13.48 11.32 -6.95
N ILE A 283 -12.84 12.47 -7.20
CA ILE A 283 -11.37 12.62 -7.13
C ILE A 283 -10.76 12.04 -5.84
N PRO A 284 -11.29 12.30 -4.63
CA PRO A 284 -10.78 11.67 -3.41
C PRO A 284 -10.82 10.13 -3.45
N MET A 285 -11.88 9.55 -4.05
CA MET A 285 -11.96 8.10 -4.27
C MET A 285 -10.86 7.60 -5.20
N LEU A 286 -10.56 8.33 -6.28
CA LEU A 286 -9.51 7.96 -7.23
C LEU A 286 -8.16 7.91 -6.53
N PHE A 287 -7.81 8.94 -5.75
CA PHE A 287 -6.59 8.94 -4.93
C PHE A 287 -6.55 7.77 -3.96
N SER A 288 -7.65 7.51 -3.25
CA SER A 288 -7.71 6.41 -2.27
C SER A 288 -7.47 5.04 -2.94
N ILE A 289 -8.19 4.73 -4.02
CA ILE A 289 -8.04 3.48 -4.76
C ILE A 289 -6.62 3.34 -5.33
N TYR A 290 -6.10 4.40 -5.95
CA TYR A 290 -4.78 4.38 -6.56
C TYR A 290 -3.68 4.15 -5.50
N LEU A 291 -3.73 4.89 -4.40
CA LEU A 291 -2.80 4.76 -3.29
C LEU A 291 -2.87 3.39 -2.62
N ASP A 292 -4.06 2.79 -2.48
CA ASP A 292 -4.19 1.42 -1.97
C ASP A 292 -3.43 0.42 -2.84
N ARG A 293 -3.55 0.53 -4.16
CA ARG A 293 -2.85 -0.38 -5.10
C ARG A 293 -1.36 -0.08 -5.17
N LEU A 294 -0.98 1.18 -5.05
CA LEU A 294 0.42 1.59 -4.98
C LEU A 294 1.08 0.98 -3.74
N MET A 295 0.40 1.02 -2.58
CA MET A 295 0.90 0.41 -1.34
C MET A 295 1.02 -1.11 -1.42
N LEU A 296 0.09 -1.80 -2.11
CA LEU A 296 0.27 -3.24 -2.37
C LEU A 296 1.53 -3.54 -3.16
N ARG A 297 1.84 -2.72 -4.16
CA ARG A 297 3.04 -2.88 -5.00
C ARG A 297 4.31 -2.62 -4.19
N VAL A 298 4.36 -1.48 -3.51
CA VAL A 298 5.49 -1.05 -2.68
C VAL A 298 5.79 -2.01 -1.52
N ASP A 299 4.78 -2.71 -1.02
CA ASP A 299 4.94 -3.76 0.00
C ASP A 299 5.50 -5.09 -0.52
N ASN A 300 5.36 -5.36 -1.83
CA ASN A 300 5.70 -6.65 -2.46
C ASN A 300 6.98 -6.63 -3.29
N ASP A 301 7.52 -5.46 -3.61
CA ASP A 301 8.79 -5.37 -4.31
C ASP A 301 9.92 -5.72 -3.32
N SER A 302 10.58 -6.84 -3.56
CA SER A 302 11.70 -7.33 -2.76
C SER A 302 13.00 -6.58 -3.04
N SER A 303 12.98 -5.60 -3.96
CA SER A 303 14.15 -4.77 -4.23
C SER A 303 14.36 -3.78 -3.07
N ASP A 304 15.60 -3.67 -2.61
CA ASP A 304 16.06 -2.72 -1.59
C ASP A 304 15.92 -1.23 -2.02
N ALA A 305 15.14 -0.93 -3.07
CA ALA A 305 14.94 0.41 -3.58
C ALA A 305 13.89 1.15 -2.73
N PRO A 306 14.21 2.36 -2.25
CA PRO A 306 13.28 3.15 -1.45
C PRO A 306 12.10 3.63 -2.32
N HIS A 307 10.94 3.01 -2.11
CA HIS A 307 9.66 3.36 -2.77
C HIS A 307 8.90 4.51 -2.08
N ASP A 308 9.52 5.16 -1.12
CA ASP A 308 8.96 6.29 -0.37
C ASP A 308 8.75 7.54 -1.22
N GLU A 309 9.42 7.65 -2.36
CA GLU A 309 9.22 8.72 -3.35
C GLU A 309 7.86 8.62 -4.06
N GLU A 310 7.25 7.43 -4.11
CA GLU A 310 5.99 7.25 -4.84
C GLU A 310 4.80 7.94 -4.15
N LEU A 311 4.78 7.97 -2.81
CA LEU A 311 3.78 8.75 -2.07
C LEU A 311 3.99 10.25 -2.31
N ALA A 312 5.23 10.73 -2.24
CA ALA A 312 5.55 12.14 -2.50
C ALA A 312 5.18 12.55 -3.94
N ARG A 313 5.34 11.64 -4.91
CA ARG A 313 4.91 11.85 -6.29
C ARG A 313 3.39 12.00 -6.40
N VAL A 314 2.61 11.14 -5.75
CA VAL A 314 1.15 11.31 -5.71
C VAL A 314 0.77 12.61 -5.01
N PHE A 315 1.47 12.98 -3.94
CA PHE A 315 1.25 14.26 -3.25
C PHE A 315 1.44 15.46 -4.19
N SER A 316 2.46 15.43 -5.05
CA SER A 316 2.70 16.51 -6.02
C SER A 316 1.52 16.74 -6.98
N ILE A 317 0.75 15.69 -7.31
CA ILE A 317 -0.49 15.82 -8.08
C ILE A 317 -1.59 16.47 -7.23
N MET A 318 -1.69 16.11 -5.94
CA MET A 318 -2.66 16.69 -4.99
C MET A 318 -2.44 18.19 -4.73
N LEU A 319 -1.21 18.69 -4.91
CA LEU A 319 -0.88 20.12 -4.78
C LEU A 319 -1.43 20.97 -5.94
N ASN A 320 -2.00 20.37 -6.98
CA ASN A 320 -2.47 21.12 -8.14
C ASN A 320 -3.67 22.03 -7.77
N PRO A 321 -3.60 23.36 -8.06
CA PRO A 321 -4.66 24.30 -7.71
C PRO A 321 -6.03 23.96 -8.30
N ASN A 322 -6.08 23.25 -9.44
CA ASN A 322 -7.35 22.91 -10.07
C ASN A 322 -8.21 21.97 -9.21
N ILE A 323 -7.63 21.24 -8.26
CA ILE A 323 -8.34 20.30 -7.40
C ILE A 323 -8.32 20.73 -5.93
N GLU A 324 -8.09 22.03 -5.66
CA GLU A 324 -8.02 22.62 -4.32
C GLU A 324 -9.33 22.43 -3.53
N SER A 325 -10.48 22.35 -4.21
CA SER A 325 -11.78 22.06 -3.59
C SER A 325 -11.82 20.71 -2.85
N PHE A 326 -10.92 19.78 -3.19
CA PHE A 326 -10.79 18.46 -2.56
C PHE A 326 -9.57 18.35 -1.64
N GLN A 327 -8.84 19.43 -1.41
CA GLN A 327 -7.53 19.43 -0.75
C GLN A 327 -7.55 18.73 0.62
N LEU A 328 -8.45 19.11 1.52
CA LEU A 328 -8.57 18.50 2.86
C LEU A 328 -8.76 16.98 2.76
N SER A 329 -9.61 16.54 1.83
CA SER A 329 -9.88 15.12 1.59
C SER A 329 -8.64 14.40 1.09
N ASN A 330 -8.00 14.94 0.05
CA ASN A 330 -6.83 14.36 -0.61
C ASN A 330 -5.64 14.28 0.36
N TYR A 331 -5.39 15.32 1.13
CA TYR A 331 -4.28 15.36 2.08
C TYR A 331 -4.53 14.40 3.25
N THR A 332 -5.77 14.29 3.72
CA THR A 332 -6.10 13.30 4.76
C THR A 332 -5.90 11.86 4.23
N ILE A 333 -6.26 11.59 2.98
CA ILE A 333 -6.04 10.28 2.33
C ILE A 333 -4.56 9.90 2.39
N ILE A 334 -3.68 10.79 1.93
CA ILE A 334 -2.25 10.48 1.84
C ILE A 334 -1.59 10.43 3.22
N LEU A 335 -2.00 11.28 4.17
CA LEU A 335 -1.53 11.22 5.56
C LEU A 335 -1.81 9.86 6.19
N VAL A 336 -2.99 9.28 5.94
CA VAL A 336 -3.30 7.92 6.41
C VAL A 336 -2.34 6.88 5.83
N LYS A 337 -1.91 7.01 4.57
CA LYS A 337 -0.93 6.10 3.97
C LYS A 337 0.45 6.27 4.59
N TYR A 338 0.88 7.52 4.81
CA TYR A 338 2.11 7.79 5.53
C TYR A 338 2.11 7.21 6.95
N PHE A 339 1.08 7.47 7.75
CA PHE A 339 0.97 6.92 9.11
C PHE A 339 0.94 5.40 9.14
N THR A 340 0.28 4.78 8.16
CA THR A 340 0.29 3.31 8.00
C THR A 340 1.72 2.80 7.81
N ARG A 341 2.49 3.42 6.91
CA ARG A 341 3.86 2.99 6.63
C ARG A 341 4.81 3.28 7.80
N ILE A 342 4.69 4.46 8.42
CA ILE A 342 5.44 4.82 9.64
C ILE A 342 5.21 3.76 10.73
N LYS A 343 3.96 3.33 10.95
CA LYS A 343 3.64 2.31 11.95
C LYS A 343 4.27 0.96 11.62
N ILE A 344 4.25 0.55 10.35
CA ILE A 344 4.88 -0.72 9.91
C ILE A 344 6.38 -0.69 10.21
N GLU A 345 7.08 0.38 9.85
CA GLU A 345 8.53 0.49 10.10
C GLU A 345 8.83 0.55 11.62
N GLN A 346 8.03 1.29 12.41
CA GLN A 346 8.13 1.31 13.88
C GLN A 346 8.01 -0.11 14.48
N GLN A 347 7.02 -0.88 14.03
CA GLN A 347 6.78 -2.25 14.50
C GLN A 347 7.89 -3.20 14.05
N LYS A 348 8.38 -3.07 12.82
CA LYS A 348 9.49 -3.87 12.29
C LYS A 348 10.77 -3.66 13.10
N ILE A 349 11.13 -2.41 13.39
CA ILE A 349 12.27 -2.09 14.26
C ILE A 349 12.04 -2.71 15.64
N SER A 350 10.91 -2.40 16.28
CA SER A 350 10.64 -2.83 17.65
C SER A 350 10.58 -4.35 17.81
N GLY A 351 10.03 -5.07 16.83
CA GLY A 351 9.95 -6.53 16.86
C GLY A 351 11.29 -7.22 16.65
N LEU A 352 12.06 -6.79 15.64
CA LEU A 352 13.34 -7.40 15.31
C LEU A 352 14.43 -7.12 16.35
N THR A 353 14.43 -5.95 16.98
CA THR A 353 15.43 -5.63 18.02
C THR A 353 15.13 -6.35 19.33
N ASN A 354 13.85 -6.58 19.64
CA ASN A 354 13.41 -7.19 20.90
C ASN A 354 13.16 -8.69 20.82
N THR A 355 13.37 -9.31 19.66
CA THR A 355 13.19 -10.76 19.51
C THR A 355 14.02 -11.55 20.55
N VAL A 356 13.42 -12.63 21.03
CA VAL A 356 14.05 -13.60 21.92
C VAL A 356 14.83 -14.68 21.15
N ASP A 357 14.61 -14.81 19.84
CA ASP A 357 15.31 -15.76 19.00
C ASP A 357 16.76 -15.29 18.76
N ALA A 358 17.72 -16.02 19.31
CA ALA A 358 19.13 -15.67 19.23
C ALA A 358 19.70 -15.76 17.80
N ALA A 359 19.18 -16.66 16.95
CA ALA A 359 19.62 -16.77 15.57
C ALA A 359 19.20 -15.55 14.75
N ILE A 360 17.97 -15.07 14.97
CA ILE A 360 17.46 -13.87 14.30
C ILE A 360 18.13 -12.63 14.90
N LYS A 361 18.23 -12.51 16.22
CA LYS A 361 18.88 -11.36 16.88
C LYS A 361 20.37 -11.24 16.56
N GLY A 362 21.07 -12.37 16.42
CA GLY A 362 22.50 -12.42 16.09
C GLY A 362 22.81 -12.20 14.60
N SER A 363 21.80 -12.23 13.72
CA SER A 363 21.99 -12.15 12.28
C SER A 363 22.32 -10.73 11.79
N THR A 364 23.34 -10.60 10.93
CA THR A 364 23.70 -9.33 10.27
C THR A 364 22.58 -8.81 9.37
N LYS A 365 21.77 -9.71 8.80
CA LYS A 365 20.60 -9.34 7.99
C LYS A 365 19.55 -8.60 8.82
N THR A 366 19.37 -8.98 10.08
CA THR A 366 18.45 -8.32 11.00
C THR A 366 18.89 -6.90 11.28
N LEU A 367 20.18 -6.68 11.53
CA LEU A 367 20.73 -5.34 11.76
C LEU A 367 20.55 -4.44 10.53
N LEU A 368 20.91 -4.93 9.33
CA LEU A 368 20.70 -4.21 8.08
C LEU A 368 19.22 -3.86 7.89
N SER A 369 18.32 -4.81 8.14
CA SER A 369 16.89 -4.61 7.99
C SER A 369 16.35 -3.52 8.93
N VAL A 370 16.77 -3.48 10.20
CA VAL A 370 16.27 -2.45 11.14
C VAL A 370 16.90 -1.08 10.89
N GLN A 371 18.15 -1.04 10.41
CA GLN A 371 18.79 0.21 9.97
C GLN A 371 18.08 0.81 8.76
N ASN A 372 17.79 -0.01 7.74
CA ASN A 372 17.02 0.41 6.57
C ASN A 372 15.63 0.89 6.99
N SER A 373 14.94 0.16 7.87
CA SER A 373 13.63 0.57 8.39
C SER A 373 13.67 1.90 9.15
N LEU A 374 14.72 2.17 9.94
CA LEU A 374 14.88 3.45 10.64
C LEU A 374 15.09 4.60 9.65
N MET A 375 15.89 4.39 8.60
CA MET A 375 16.09 5.39 7.53
C MET A 375 14.78 5.69 6.79
N ILE A 376 14.01 4.66 6.44
CA ILE A 376 12.69 4.82 5.79
C ILE A 376 11.72 5.54 6.73
N TYR A 377 11.71 5.18 8.02
CA TYR A 377 10.89 5.83 9.04
C TYR A 377 11.15 7.34 9.10
N ASP A 378 12.42 7.75 9.09
CA ASP A 378 12.82 9.16 9.08
C ASP A 378 12.32 9.89 7.82
N LYS A 379 12.54 9.33 6.63
CA LYS A 379 12.07 9.93 5.37
C LYS A 379 10.53 10.03 5.30
N LEU A 380 9.82 9.04 5.84
CA LEU A 380 8.36 9.09 5.94
C LEU A 380 7.88 10.20 6.89
N LEU A 381 8.59 10.43 8.00
CA LEU A 381 8.27 11.56 8.90
C LEU A 381 8.44 12.90 8.20
N ASP A 382 9.54 13.09 7.47
CA ASP A 382 9.79 14.33 6.72
C ASP A 382 8.69 14.57 5.68
N ASN A 383 8.38 13.56 4.86
CA ASN A 383 7.30 13.67 3.87
C ASN A 383 5.92 13.88 4.50
N THR A 384 5.68 13.33 5.71
CA THR A 384 4.41 13.55 6.44
C THR A 384 4.31 14.99 6.94
N LEU A 385 5.42 15.55 7.42
CA LEU A 385 5.49 16.94 7.87
C LEU A 385 5.13 17.88 6.73
N ASP A 386 5.69 17.66 5.53
CA ASP A 386 5.36 18.46 4.34
C ASP A 386 3.85 18.51 4.09
N VAL A 387 3.15 17.36 4.16
CA VAL A 387 1.70 17.32 3.98
C VAL A 387 0.97 18.09 5.09
N ILE A 388 1.38 17.93 6.35
CA ILE A 388 0.78 18.62 7.50
C ILE A 388 0.97 20.14 7.38
N GLU A 389 2.14 20.61 6.97
CA GLU A 389 2.42 22.04 6.81
C GLU A 389 1.53 22.65 5.72
N HIS A 390 1.36 21.97 4.58
CA HIS A 390 0.43 22.41 3.54
C HIS A 390 -1.02 22.44 4.06
N LEU A 391 -1.40 21.46 4.87
CA LEU A 391 -2.75 21.39 5.43
C LEU A 391 -2.99 22.53 6.44
N ILE A 392 -2.05 22.81 7.34
CA ILE A 392 -2.15 23.91 8.30
C ILE A 392 -2.11 25.28 7.62
N THR A 393 -1.31 25.45 6.57
CA THR A 393 -1.21 26.74 5.87
C THR A 393 -2.43 27.07 5.02
N SER A 394 -3.17 26.06 4.57
CA SER A 394 -4.44 26.23 3.83
C SER A 394 -5.69 26.44 4.72
N ASP A 395 -5.50 26.73 6.01
CA ASP A 395 -6.56 26.83 7.05
C ASP A 395 -7.57 28.00 6.89
N THR A 396 -7.48 28.77 5.81
CA THR A 396 -8.31 29.97 5.61
C THR A 396 -9.78 29.64 5.36
N TYR A 397 -10.10 28.42 4.92
CA TYR A 397 -11.45 27.98 4.54
C TYR A 397 -12.01 26.82 5.36
N TYR A 398 -11.29 26.35 6.38
CA TYR A 398 -11.70 25.19 7.16
C TYR A 398 -12.68 25.54 8.27
N SER A 399 -13.64 24.65 8.49
CA SER A 399 -14.56 24.75 9.63
C SER A 399 -13.82 24.52 10.95
N LEU A 400 -14.46 24.86 12.08
CA LEU A 400 -13.89 24.58 13.40
C LEU A 400 -13.70 23.07 13.63
N GLU A 401 -14.61 22.25 13.10
CA GLU A 401 -14.52 20.78 13.19
C GLU A 401 -13.32 20.27 12.38
N ASP A 402 -13.09 20.81 11.18
CA ASP A 402 -11.95 20.43 10.35
C ASP A 402 -10.63 20.83 11.02
N LYS A 403 -10.53 22.05 11.57
CA LYS A 403 -9.36 22.49 12.35
C LYS A 403 -9.04 21.56 13.52
N GLN A 404 -10.06 21.06 14.20
CA GLN A 404 -9.88 20.10 15.29
C GLN A 404 -9.29 18.77 14.76
N LYS A 405 -9.83 18.23 13.66
CA LYS A 405 -9.30 17.01 13.03
C LYS A 405 -7.85 17.17 12.59
N ILE A 406 -7.50 18.33 12.04
CA ILE A 406 -6.13 18.65 11.62
C ILE A 406 -5.18 18.66 12.82
N SER A 407 -5.61 19.24 13.94
CA SER A 407 -4.87 19.23 15.19
C SER A 407 -4.64 17.81 15.73
N GLU A 408 -5.64 16.92 15.59
CA GLU A 408 -5.52 15.50 15.96
C GLU A 408 -4.49 14.76 15.09
N LEU A 409 -4.51 14.99 13.76
CA LEU A 409 -3.51 14.42 12.84
C LEU A 409 -2.09 14.92 13.16
N ASN A 410 -1.94 16.22 13.46
CA ASN A 410 -0.65 16.79 13.86
C ASN A 410 -0.17 16.20 15.20
N THR A 411 -1.07 16.01 16.16
CA THR A 411 -0.75 15.36 17.44
C THR A 411 -0.24 13.94 17.24
N LEU A 412 -0.89 13.18 16.34
CA LEU A 412 -0.46 11.83 15.98
C LEU A 412 0.95 11.84 15.37
N PHE A 413 1.21 12.75 14.43
CA PHE A 413 2.53 12.94 13.83
C PHE A 413 3.61 13.26 14.87
N VAL A 414 3.37 14.22 15.76
CA VAL A 414 4.29 14.57 16.85
C VAL A 414 4.60 13.35 17.73
N GLY A 415 3.62 12.48 17.96
CA GLY A 415 3.80 11.20 18.64
C GLY A 415 4.84 10.30 17.96
N TYR A 416 4.69 10.08 16.65
CA TYR A 416 5.65 9.31 15.86
C TYR A 416 7.04 9.98 15.79
N ALA A 417 7.08 11.29 15.58
CA ALA A 417 8.34 12.04 15.53
C ALA A 417 9.13 11.93 16.85
N ARG A 418 8.45 11.97 18.00
CA ARG A 418 9.09 11.80 19.32
C ARG A 418 9.62 10.38 19.54
N ASP A 419 8.94 9.37 19.00
CA ASP A 419 9.33 7.97 19.15
C ASP A 419 10.63 7.59 18.41
N ARG A 420 11.05 8.43 17.44
CA ARG A 420 12.30 8.28 16.67
C ARG A 420 13.51 8.00 17.56
N ALA A 421 13.66 8.75 18.66
CA ALA A 421 14.80 8.58 19.57
C ALA A 421 14.83 7.20 20.23
N ARG A 422 13.65 6.67 20.62
CA ARG A 422 13.53 5.32 21.18
C ARG A 422 13.90 4.27 20.14
N LEU A 423 13.41 4.41 18.90
CA LEU A 423 13.71 3.49 17.81
C LEU A 423 15.20 3.46 17.47
N GLY A 424 15.85 4.63 17.38
CA GLY A 424 17.30 4.72 17.20
C GLY A 424 18.08 4.00 18.29
N GLY A 425 17.68 4.20 19.56
CA GLY A 425 18.28 3.51 20.70
C GLY A 425 18.15 1.98 20.62
N LEU A 426 17.02 1.45 20.13
CA LEU A 426 16.85 0.00 19.93
C LEU A 426 17.79 -0.57 18.86
N VAL A 427 17.99 0.17 17.75
CA VAL A 427 18.92 -0.22 16.68
C VAL A 427 20.36 -0.23 17.19
N ASP A 428 20.75 0.79 17.96
CA ASP A 428 22.10 0.88 18.55
C ASP A 428 22.37 -0.23 19.59
N GLN A 429 21.36 -0.60 20.36
CA GLN A 429 21.43 -1.74 21.29
C GLN A 429 21.63 -3.06 20.55
N LEU A 430 20.89 -3.30 19.46
CA LEU A 430 21.07 -4.49 18.63
C LEU A 430 22.48 -4.54 18.03
N LYS A 431 22.96 -3.41 17.48
CA LYS A 431 24.32 -3.29 16.95
C LYS A 431 25.37 -3.65 18.00
N SER A 432 25.23 -3.11 19.21
CA SER A 432 26.14 -3.38 20.33
C SER A 432 26.09 -4.85 20.76
N TYR A 433 24.90 -5.45 20.80
CA TYR A 433 24.73 -6.88 21.08
C TYR A 433 25.50 -7.75 20.06
N GLN A 434 25.34 -7.48 18.76
CA GLN A 434 26.02 -8.26 17.71
C GLN A 434 27.54 -8.08 17.71
N LEU A 435 28.04 -6.87 18.00
CA LEU A 435 29.47 -6.61 18.16
C LEU A 435 30.08 -7.43 19.30
N ASN A 436 29.38 -7.51 20.45
CA ASN A 436 29.80 -8.30 21.60
C ASN A 436 29.75 -9.82 21.33
N LEU A 437 28.81 -10.28 20.51
CA LEU A 437 28.73 -11.69 20.11
C LEU A 437 30.00 -12.09 19.32
N ASN A 438 30.40 -11.24 18.38
CA ASN A 438 31.56 -11.48 17.52
C ASN A 438 32.90 -11.40 18.27
N SER A 439 33.03 -10.49 19.24
CA SER A 439 34.22 -10.41 20.09
C SER A 439 34.38 -11.63 20.99
N ASN A 440 33.27 -12.16 21.52
CA ASN A 440 33.29 -13.39 22.33
C ASN A 440 33.63 -14.64 21.51
N LEU A 441 33.17 -14.73 20.25
CA LEU A 441 33.53 -15.80 19.32
C LEU A 441 35.03 -15.76 18.95
N THR A 442 35.60 -14.57 18.75
CA THR A 442 37.04 -14.44 18.48
C THR A 442 37.89 -14.73 19.71
N ALA A 443 37.44 -14.33 20.91
CA ALA A 443 38.12 -14.65 22.17
C ALA A 443 38.09 -16.16 22.48
N SER A 444 36.97 -16.86 22.25
CA SER A 444 36.86 -18.31 22.48
C SER A 444 37.70 -19.13 21.50
N HIS A 445 37.78 -18.71 20.23
CA HIS A 445 38.70 -19.31 19.25
C HIS A 445 40.18 -19.10 19.62
N HIS A 446 40.55 -17.95 20.20
CA HIS A 446 41.91 -17.73 20.71
C HIS A 446 42.21 -18.54 21.98
N ALA A 447 41.25 -18.71 22.90
CA ALA A 447 41.41 -19.52 24.09
C ALA A 447 41.56 -21.02 23.76
N GLN A 448 40.73 -21.56 22.86
CA GLN A 448 40.85 -22.95 22.40
C GLN A 448 42.13 -23.20 21.59
N SER A 449 42.61 -22.21 20.81
CA SER A 449 43.90 -22.28 20.11
C SER A 449 45.11 -22.33 21.06
N GLY A 450 45.03 -21.64 22.21
CA GLY A 450 46.04 -21.68 23.27
C GLY A 450 46.10 -23.03 23.98
N GLU A 451 44.95 -23.63 24.29
CA GLU A 451 44.87 -24.93 24.96
C GLU A 451 45.27 -26.09 24.03
N ASN A 452 44.90 -26.04 22.74
CA ASN A 452 45.29 -27.08 21.77
C ASN A 452 46.79 -27.04 21.43
N LYS A 453 47.44 -25.87 21.47
CA LYS A 453 48.90 -25.79 21.34
C LYS A 453 49.63 -26.39 22.54
N SER A 454 49.11 -26.22 23.75
CA SER A 454 49.70 -26.85 24.96
C SER A 454 49.56 -28.38 24.92
N ASN A 455 48.36 -28.88 24.60
CA ASN A 455 48.11 -30.33 24.56
C ASN A 455 48.82 -31.02 23.39
N SER A 456 48.95 -30.37 22.23
CA SER A 456 49.74 -30.92 21.12
C SER A 456 51.23 -30.97 21.43
N VAL A 457 51.80 -29.94 22.06
CA VAL A 457 53.23 -29.95 22.48
C VAL A 457 53.50 -31.03 23.53
N ILE A 458 52.60 -31.24 24.48
CA ILE A 458 52.73 -32.32 25.48
C ILE A 458 52.64 -33.69 24.80
N MET A 459 51.71 -33.88 23.86
CA MET A 459 51.57 -35.14 23.12
C MET A 459 52.78 -35.45 22.23
N TYR A 460 53.31 -34.45 21.51
CA TYR A 460 54.55 -34.62 20.73
C TYR A 460 55.77 -34.90 21.62
N SER A 461 55.84 -34.28 22.80
CA SER A 461 56.90 -34.54 23.78
C SER A 461 56.83 -35.96 24.34
N LEU A 462 55.62 -36.46 24.65
CA LEU A 462 55.40 -37.83 25.12
C LEU A 462 55.73 -38.87 24.04
N LEU A 463 55.34 -38.63 22.78
CA LEU A 463 55.69 -39.50 21.65
C LEU A 463 57.21 -39.53 21.40
N PHE A 464 57.88 -38.39 21.54
CA PHE A 464 59.34 -38.32 21.41
C PHE A 464 60.06 -39.10 22.52
N ILE A 465 59.61 -38.95 23.78
CA ILE A 465 60.15 -39.71 24.93
C ILE A 465 59.91 -41.21 24.73
N PHE A 466 58.71 -41.60 24.29
CA PHE A 466 58.39 -43.00 24.01
C PHE A 466 59.29 -43.58 22.90
N GLY A 467 59.52 -42.83 21.82
CA GLY A 467 60.46 -43.21 20.76
C GLY A 467 61.89 -43.42 21.28
N LEU A 468 62.37 -42.55 22.16
CA LEU A 468 63.69 -42.67 22.82
C LEU A 468 63.80 -43.92 23.69
N ILE A 469 62.74 -44.24 24.46
CA ILE A 469 62.69 -45.45 25.29
C ILE A 469 62.74 -46.71 24.43
N VAL A 470 61.95 -46.76 23.35
CA VAL A 470 61.96 -47.89 22.40
C VAL A 470 63.35 -48.05 21.78
N LEU A 471 63.99 -46.95 21.36
CA LEU A 471 65.32 -46.99 20.76
C LEU A 471 66.39 -47.50 21.75
N LEU A 472 66.30 -47.11 23.02
CA LEU A 472 67.16 -47.63 24.09
C LEU A 472 66.93 -49.11 24.36
N LEU A 473 65.68 -49.57 24.35
CA LEU A 473 65.34 -50.99 24.52
C LEU A 473 65.85 -51.84 23.34
N VAL A 474 65.70 -51.37 22.10
CA VAL A 474 66.26 -52.03 20.90
C VAL A 474 67.79 -52.09 20.98
N LYS A 475 68.45 -50.99 21.37
CA LYS A 475 69.91 -50.97 21.53
C LYS A 475 70.37 -51.94 22.62
N ARG A 476 69.61 -52.08 23.71
CA ARG A 476 69.89 -53.03 24.80
C ARG A 476 69.65 -54.49 24.36
N ALA A 477 68.63 -54.76 23.56
CA ALA A 477 68.35 -56.07 22.98
C ALA A 477 69.44 -56.50 21.99
N ASN A 478 69.90 -55.59 21.12
CA ASN A 478 71.00 -55.87 20.19
C ASN A 478 72.32 -56.10 20.92
N LYS A 479 72.60 -55.38 22.02
CA LYS A 479 73.78 -55.64 22.86
C LYS A 479 73.73 -57.02 23.51
N ARG A 480 72.54 -57.53 23.87
CA ARG A 480 72.36 -58.90 24.39
C ARG A 480 72.52 -59.98 23.32
N LYS A 481 72.06 -59.74 22.08
CA LYS A 481 72.31 -60.65 20.94
C LYS A 481 73.80 -60.73 20.57
N ALA A 482 74.52 -59.62 20.65
CA ALA A 482 75.97 -59.60 20.40
C ALA A 482 76.77 -60.33 21.49
N SER A 483 76.26 -60.41 22.72
CA SER A 483 76.92 -61.15 23.82
C SER A 483 76.51 -62.62 23.93
N SER A 484 75.49 -63.08 23.20
CA SER A 484 74.98 -64.45 23.37
C SER A 484 75.67 -65.49 22.48
N GLY A 485 76.54 -65.12 21.54
CA GLY A 485 77.52 -66.02 20.91
C GLY A 485 77.04 -67.45 20.61
N VAL A 486 75.83 -67.61 20.07
CA VAL A 486 75.34 -68.92 19.61
C VAL A 486 75.48 -68.92 18.09
N PRO A 487 76.39 -69.73 17.52
CA PRO A 487 76.42 -69.96 16.08
C PRO A 487 75.16 -70.73 15.69
N ILE A 488 74.46 -70.22 14.67
CA ILE A 488 73.33 -70.93 14.06
C ILE A 488 73.92 -71.76 12.92
N GLU A 489 74.03 -73.08 13.15
CA GLU A 489 73.98 -74.11 12.10
C GLU A 489 72.53 -74.46 11.78
#